data_AF-A0A9C7PVM9-F1
#
_entry.id   AF-A0A9C7PVM9-F1
#
_cell.length_a   1.000
_cell.length_b   1.000
_cell.length_c   1.000
_cell.angle_alpha   90.00
_cell.angle_beta   90.00
_cell.angle_gamma   90.00
#
_symmetry.space_group_name_H-M   'P 1'
#
loop_
_entity.id
_entity.type
_entity.pdbx_description
1 polymer ?
#
loop_
_entity_poly.entity_id
_entity_poly.type
_entity_poly.pdbx_seq_one_letter_code
_entity_poly.pdbx_strand_id
1 'polypeptide(L)'
;MQSTKILLVNRRRTESIYTRGLQDHFMLREIDDVVADYVFVEENSDPVAFLVIDEDSSEDSEVILARELRESYSLYFILFPVLVPSYNEKFLRFQDKFEDTDYISILPVFGDHTMVVLSILEILENVEKIRTSSYSIE
;
A
#
# COMPACT_ATOMS: atom_id res chain seq x y z
N MET A 1 -7.76 23.90 11.28
CA MET A 1 -6.48 23.35 11.78
C MET A 1 -5.93 22.44 10.69
N GLN A 2 -4.64 22.52 10.36
CA GLN A 2 -4.03 21.54 9.43
C GLN A 2 -3.95 20.19 10.15
N SER A 3 -4.62 19.19 9.59
CA SER A 3 -4.54 17.80 10.04
C SER A 3 -3.09 17.31 9.92
N THR A 4 -2.55 16.70 10.97
CA THR A 4 -1.20 16.15 10.94
C THR A 4 -1.23 14.80 10.23
N LYS A 5 -0.73 14.77 8.99
CA LYS A 5 -0.63 13.56 8.18
C LYS A 5 0.64 12.79 8.55
N ILE A 6 0.49 11.60 9.14
CA ILE A 6 1.61 10.75 9.58
C ILE A 6 1.65 9.51 8.70
N LEU A 7 2.84 9.17 8.19
CA LEU A 7 3.07 7.89 7.55
C LEU A 7 3.86 6.99 8.49
N LEU A 8 3.20 5.96 8.99
CA LEU A 8 3.89 4.90 9.72
C LEU A 8 4.55 3.98 8.70
N VAL A 9 5.81 3.65 8.90
CA VAL A 9 6.60 2.83 7.98
C VAL A 9 7.08 1.59 8.72
N ASN A 10 6.81 0.41 8.18
CA ASN A 10 7.37 -0.81 8.73
C ASN A 10 8.89 -0.74 8.66
N ARG A 11 9.58 -1.12 9.74
CA ARG A 11 11.05 -1.09 9.80
C ARG A 11 11.75 -1.79 8.64
N ARG A 12 11.17 -2.89 8.12
CA ARG A 12 11.71 -3.60 6.95
C ARG A 12 11.73 -2.72 5.68
N ARG A 13 10.96 -1.64 5.67
CA ARG A 13 10.85 -0.68 4.57
C ARG A 13 11.55 0.64 4.82
N THR A 14 12.07 0.93 6.02
CA THR A 14 12.65 2.24 6.34
C THR A 14 13.73 2.67 5.33
N GLU A 15 14.58 1.75 4.89
CA GLU A 15 15.67 2.05 3.95
C GLU A 15 15.29 1.92 2.47
N SER A 16 14.05 1.53 2.16
CA SER A 16 13.59 1.27 0.80
C SER A 16 13.59 2.54 -0.06
N ILE A 17 13.74 2.34 -1.38
CA ILE A 17 13.67 3.44 -2.35
C ILE A 17 12.30 4.14 -2.32
N TYR A 18 11.22 3.40 -2.03
CA TYR A 18 9.88 3.95 -1.92
C TYR A 18 9.75 4.88 -0.71
N THR A 19 10.28 4.46 0.44
CA THR A 19 10.27 5.28 1.67
C THR A 19 10.99 6.60 1.45
N ARG A 20 12.14 6.60 0.77
CA ARG A 20 12.86 7.84 0.44
C ARG A 20 12.01 8.79 -0.40
N GLY A 21 11.26 8.27 -1.37
CA GLY A 21 10.32 9.08 -2.16
C GLY A 21 9.15 9.62 -1.33
N LEU A 22 8.69 8.90 -0.32
CA LEU A 22 7.57 9.31 0.54
C LEU A 22 7.99 10.30 1.65
N GLN A 23 9.28 10.36 2.01
CA GLN A 23 9.82 11.28 3.03
C GLN A 23 9.58 12.75 2.70
N ASP A 24 9.51 13.11 1.42
CA ASP A 24 9.27 14.49 0.98
C ASP A 24 7.81 14.93 1.16
N HIS A 25 6.89 13.99 1.43
CA HIS A 25 5.46 14.24 1.49
C HIS A 25 4.85 14.08 2.90
N PHE A 26 5.50 13.32 3.79
CA PHE A 26 4.94 12.95 5.08
C PHE A 26 5.95 13.03 6.22
N MET A 27 5.43 13.23 7.43
CA MET A 27 6.19 12.95 8.64
C MET A 27 6.25 11.44 8.84
N LEU A 28 7.44 10.86 8.70
CA LEU A 28 7.64 9.42 8.87
C LEU A 28 7.79 9.03 10.34
N ARG A 29 7.23 7.87 10.69
CA ARG A 29 7.50 7.20 11.96
C ARG A 29 7.68 5.70 11.73
N GLU A 30 8.84 5.18 12.13
CA GLU A 30 9.11 3.75 12.05
C GLU A 30 8.29 2.96 13.08
N ILE A 31 7.84 1.78 12.68
CA ILE A 31 7.10 0.81 13.50
C ILE A 31 7.54 -0.63 13.18
N ASP A 32 7.58 -1.50 14.19
CA ASP A 32 8.08 -2.88 14.06
C ASP A 32 6.96 -3.93 13.88
N ASP A 33 5.81 -3.73 14.53
CA ASP A 33 4.76 -4.76 14.67
C ASP A 33 3.54 -4.48 13.79
N VAL A 34 3.73 -4.32 12.48
CA VAL A 34 2.62 -4.23 11.52
C VAL A 34 2.85 -5.10 10.29
N VAL A 35 1.77 -5.66 9.76
CA VAL A 35 1.80 -6.42 8.50
C VAL A 35 1.99 -5.52 7.27
N ALA A 36 1.42 -4.31 7.31
CA ALA A 36 1.54 -3.35 6.23
C ALA A 36 2.95 -2.77 6.14
N ASP A 37 3.38 -2.44 4.93
CA ASP A 37 4.64 -1.74 4.68
C ASP A 37 4.54 -0.25 5.03
N TYR A 38 3.38 0.34 4.71
CA TYR A 38 3.08 1.73 4.99
C TYR A 38 1.65 1.85 5.53
N VAL A 39 1.47 2.65 6.57
CA VAL A 39 0.14 2.95 7.12
C VAL A 39 0.00 4.46 7.23
N PHE A 40 -0.89 5.01 6.41
CA PHE A 40 -1.26 6.41 6.46
C PHE A 40 -2.29 6.62 7.56
N VAL A 41 -1.99 7.49 8.51
CA VAL A 41 -2.85 7.82 9.64
C VAL A 41 -3.17 9.31 9.62
N GLU A 42 -4.47 9.59 9.69
CA GLU A 42 -5.00 10.94 9.79
C GLU A 42 -6.00 11.01 10.95
N GLU A 43 -6.04 12.14 11.65
CA GLU A 43 -6.91 12.33 12.81
C GLU A 43 -8.38 12.16 12.42
N ASN A 44 -9.13 11.37 13.20
CA ASN A 44 -10.55 11.07 12.97
C ASN A 44 -10.87 10.35 11.63
N SER A 45 -9.88 9.69 11.02
CA SER A 45 -10.06 8.91 9.80
C SER A 45 -9.53 7.48 9.95
N ASP A 46 -10.19 6.52 9.29
CA ASP A 46 -9.67 5.15 9.22
C ASP A 46 -8.28 5.15 8.54
N PRO A 47 -7.32 4.36 9.04
CA PRO A 47 -6.00 4.26 8.44
C PRO A 47 -6.09 3.64 7.04
N VAL A 48 -5.17 4.04 6.15
CA VAL A 48 -5.01 3.44 4.82
C VAL A 48 -3.70 2.66 4.82
N ALA A 49 -3.78 1.34 4.65
CA ALA A 49 -2.62 0.47 4.66
C ALA A 49 -2.16 0.10 3.25
N PHE A 50 -0.85 -0.02 3.06
CA PHE A 50 -0.23 -0.44 1.82
C PHE A 50 0.73 -1.58 2.07
N LEU A 51 0.69 -2.60 1.22
CA LEU A 51 1.70 -3.64 1.11
C LEU A 51 2.28 -3.57 -0.29
N VAL A 52 3.60 -3.48 -0.41
CA VAL A 52 4.28 -3.51 -1.70
C VAL A 52 4.87 -4.90 -1.88
N ILE A 53 4.62 -5.54 -3.02
CA ILE A 53 5.20 -6.85 -3.31
C ILE A 53 6.57 -6.66 -3.96
N ASP A 54 7.63 -7.15 -3.33
CA ASP A 54 8.97 -7.02 -3.88
C ASP A 54 9.24 -8.03 -5.00
N GLU A 55 10.19 -7.66 -5.87
CA GLU A 55 10.58 -8.47 -7.02
C GLU A 55 11.22 -9.79 -6.55
N ASP A 56 12.10 -9.72 -5.55
CA ASP A 56 12.87 -10.85 -5.03
C ASP A 56 12.13 -11.66 -3.95
N SER A 57 10.91 -11.27 -3.57
CA SER A 57 10.21 -11.95 -2.49
C SER A 57 9.54 -13.26 -2.90
N SER A 58 9.46 -14.18 -1.95
CA SER A 58 8.77 -15.47 -2.11
C SER A 58 7.26 -15.25 -2.24
N GLU A 59 6.68 -15.74 -3.34
CA GLU A 59 5.24 -15.61 -3.60
C GLU A 59 4.38 -16.16 -2.45
N ASP A 60 4.80 -17.24 -1.79
CA ASP A 60 4.01 -17.84 -0.70
C ASP A 60 4.05 -16.98 0.57
N SER A 61 5.17 -16.32 0.83
CA SER A 61 5.29 -15.38 1.95
C SER A 61 4.39 -14.16 1.74
N GLU A 62 4.35 -13.64 0.52
CA GLU A 62 3.53 -12.47 0.18
C GLU A 62 2.04 -12.76 0.22
N VAL A 63 1.63 -13.99 -0.09
CA VAL A 63 0.23 -14.41 0.03
C VAL A 63 -0.22 -14.43 1.49
N ILE A 64 0.64 -14.88 2.40
CA ILE A 64 0.36 -14.85 3.84
C ILE A 64 0.21 -13.40 4.30
N LEU A 65 1.16 -12.53 3.94
CA LEU A 65 1.11 -11.10 4.29
C LEU A 65 -0.12 -10.40 3.72
N ALA A 66 -0.51 -10.71 2.47
CA ALA A 66 -1.71 -10.17 1.85
C ALA A 66 -3.00 -10.54 2.60
N ARG A 67 -3.09 -11.79 3.09
CA ARG A 67 -4.22 -12.25 3.90
C ARG A 67 -4.24 -11.59 5.27
N GLU A 68 -3.09 -11.54 5.95
CA GLU A 68 -2.96 -10.87 7.25
C GLU A 68 -3.28 -9.37 7.15
N LEU A 69 -2.88 -8.71 6.05
CA LEU A 69 -3.21 -7.30 5.77
C LEU A 69 -4.71 -7.08 5.70
N ARG A 70 -5.42 -7.96 4.98
CA ARG A 70 -6.89 -7.92 4.88
C ARG A 70 -7.58 -8.09 6.23
N GLU A 71 -7.07 -8.98 7.07
CA GLU A 71 -7.62 -9.21 8.41
C GLU A 71 -7.34 -8.04 9.36
N SER A 72 -6.24 -7.30 9.12
CA SER A 72 -5.77 -6.24 10.00
C SER A 72 -6.32 -4.84 9.69
N TYR A 73 -6.71 -4.58 8.43
CA TYR A 73 -7.11 -3.24 7.99
C TYR A 73 -8.41 -3.27 7.18
N SER A 74 -9.30 -2.32 7.46
CA SER A 74 -10.56 -2.16 6.71
C SER A 74 -10.35 -1.56 5.31
N LEU A 75 -9.34 -0.71 5.15
CA LEU A 75 -8.96 -0.10 3.88
C LEU A 75 -7.47 -0.33 3.63
N TYR A 76 -7.18 -1.14 2.62
CA TYR A 76 -5.82 -1.52 2.27
C TYR A 76 -5.66 -1.68 0.76
N PHE A 77 -4.42 -1.54 0.30
CA PHE A 77 -4.04 -1.72 -1.09
C PHE A 77 -2.75 -2.54 -1.18
N ILE A 78 -2.75 -3.52 -2.06
CA ILE A 78 -1.54 -4.27 -2.40
C ILE A 78 -1.00 -3.72 -3.72
N LEU A 79 0.20 -3.18 -3.70
CA LEU A 79 0.87 -2.67 -4.88
C LEU A 79 1.85 -3.71 -5.39
N PHE A 80 1.70 -4.10 -6.66
CA PHE A 80 2.57 -5.07 -7.32
C PHE A 80 3.36 -4.37 -8.43
N PRO A 81 4.61 -3.98 -8.20
CA PRO A 81 5.45 -3.37 -9.23
C PRO A 81 5.72 -4.36 -10.37
N VAL A 82 5.37 -3.98 -11.59
CA VAL A 82 5.63 -4.76 -12.81
C VAL A 82 6.72 -4.04 -13.61
N LEU A 83 7.97 -4.22 -13.18
CA LEU A 83 9.14 -3.47 -13.69
C LEU A 83 9.65 -4.01 -15.04
N VAL A 84 9.49 -5.32 -15.29
CA VAL A 84 9.89 -5.97 -16.55
C VAL A 84 8.87 -7.08 -16.93
N PRO A 85 8.85 -7.58 -18.18
CA PRO A 85 7.82 -8.54 -18.64
C PRO A 85 7.69 -9.81 -17.81
N SER A 86 8.78 -10.34 -17.24
CA SER A 86 8.73 -11.53 -16.36
C SER A 86 7.91 -11.28 -15.08
N TYR A 87 7.79 -10.03 -14.63
CA TYR A 87 6.93 -9.68 -13.49
C TYR A 87 5.46 -9.76 -13.81
N ASN A 88 5.07 -9.64 -15.09
CA ASN A 88 3.69 -9.82 -15.47
C ASN A 88 3.24 -11.27 -15.20
N GLU A 89 4.10 -12.25 -15.46
CA GLU A 89 3.82 -13.65 -15.14
C GLU A 89 3.76 -13.89 -13.62
N LYS A 90 4.68 -13.29 -12.86
CA LYS A 90 4.66 -13.36 -11.38
C LYS A 90 3.38 -12.73 -10.83
N PHE A 91 2.96 -11.58 -11.36
CA PHE A 91 1.74 -10.87 -10.99
C PHE A 91 0.50 -11.74 -11.25
N LEU A 92 0.38 -12.32 -12.45
CA LEU A 92 -0.75 -13.19 -12.79
C LEU A 92 -0.82 -14.39 -11.86
N ARG A 93 0.30 -15.10 -11.63
CA ARG A 93 0.33 -16.22 -10.67
C ARG A 93 -0.01 -15.80 -9.25
N PHE A 94 0.42 -14.61 -8.83
CA PHE A 94 0.09 -14.07 -7.52
C PHE A 94 -1.41 -13.76 -7.41
N GLN A 95 -2.00 -13.18 -8.45
CA GLN A 95 -3.44 -12.89 -8.54
C GLN A 95 -4.28 -14.17 -8.52
N ASP A 96 -3.88 -15.21 -9.26
CA ASP A 96 -4.55 -16.51 -9.34
C ASP A 96 -4.75 -17.15 -7.95
N LYS A 97 -3.84 -16.88 -6.99
CA LYS A 97 -3.94 -17.41 -5.62
C LYS A 97 -5.11 -16.84 -4.81
N PHE A 98 -5.79 -15.80 -5.32
CA PHE A 98 -6.90 -15.13 -4.64
C PHE A 98 -8.24 -15.21 -5.38
N GLU A 99 -8.27 -15.65 -6.64
CA GLU A 99 -9.48 -15.66 -7.49
C GLU A 99 -10.68 -16.36 -6.86
N ASP A 100 -10.44 -17.43 -6.09
CA ASP A 100 -11.51 -18.31 -5.60
C ASP A 100 -11.96 -18.05 -4.15
N THR A 101 -11.27 -17.19 -3.39
CA THR A 101 -11.44 -17.17 -1.92
C THR A 101 -11.51 -15.79 -1.30
N ASP A 102 -10.84 -14.78 -1.85
CA ASP A 102 -10.64 -13.52 -1.15
C ASP A 102 -10.77 -12.32 -2.11
N TYR A 103 -11.69 -11.40 -1.81
CA TYR A 103 -11.71 -10.08 -2.46
C TYR A 103 -10.56 -9.24 -1.89
N ILE A 104 -9.38 -9.36 -2.50
CA ILE A 104 -8.18 -8.60 -2.19
C ILE A 104 -7.91 -7.60 -3.32
N SER A 105 -7.63 -6.34 -2.96
CA SER A 105 -7.33 -5.28 -3.91
C SER A 105 -5.84 -5.29 -4.27
N ILE A 106 -5.50 -5.94 -5.39
CA ILE A 106 -4.14 -5.99 -5.93
C ILE A 106 -4.06 -5.05 -7.15
N LEU A 107 -3.16 -4.08 -7.09
CA LEU A 107 -2.94 -3.08 -8.12
C LEU A 107 -1.58 -3.32 -8.79
N PRO A 108 -1.55 -3.72 -10.07
CA PRO A 108 -0.30 -3.74 -10.82
C PRO A 108 0.17 -2.30 -11.07
N VAL A 109 1.41 -2.00 -10.70
CA VAL A 109 2.04 -0.70 -10.92
C VAL A 109 3.11 -0.84 -11.98
N PHE A 110 2.83 -0.31 -13.18
CA PHE A 110 3.75 -0.38 -14.31
C PHE A 110 4.71 0.83 -14.31
N GLY A 111 5.99 0.57 -14.59
CA GLY A 111 7.03 1.60 -14.68
C GLY A 111 8.19 1.34 -13.75
N ASP A 112 8.86 2.39 -13.28
CA ASP A 112 9.96 2.29 -12.31
C ASP A 112 9.48 2.50 -10.86
N HIS A 113 10.41 2.49 -9.90
CA HIS A 113 10.08 2.66 -8.48
C HIS A 113 9.39 4.00 -8.15
N THR A 114 9.59 5.04 -8.96
CA THR A 114 8.90 6.33 -8.82
C THR A 114 7.40 6.15 -8.99
N MET A 115 6.98 5.29 -9.91
CA MET A 115 5.57 5.03 -10.15
C MET A 115 4.87 4.43 -8.94
N VAL A 116 5.55 3.60 -8.15
CA VAL A 116 5.00 3.05 -6.89
C VAL A 116 4.70 4.17 -5.90
N VAL A 117 5.64 5.10 -5.72
CA VAL A 117 5.45 6.26 -4.82
C VAL A 117 4.30 7.13 -5.31
N LEU A 118 4.27 7.46 -6.61
CA LEU A 118 3.21 8.27 -7.20
C LEU A 118 1.83 7.60 -7.07
N SER A 119 1.74 6.28 -7.26
CA SER A 119 0.50 5.53 -7.06
C SER A 119 0.02 5.58 -5.61
N ILE A 120 0.91 5.47 -4.62
CA ILE A 120 0.54 5.64 -3.20
C ILE A 120 -0.08 7.03 -2.97
N LEU A 121 0.58 8.08 -3.46
CA LEU A 121 0.12 9.46 -3.31
C LEU A 121 -1.24 9.69 -3.97
N GLU A 122 -1.43 9.19 -5.19
CA GLU A 122 -2.68 9.31 -5.94
C GLU A 122 -3.84 8.56 -5.27
N ILE A 123 -3.58 7.34 -4.75
CA ILE A 123 -4.58 6.59 -4.00
C ILE A 123 -5.00 7.38 -2.75
N LEU A 124 -4.03 7.90 -1.99
CA LEU A 124 -4.32 8.69 -0.79
C LEU A 124 -5.14 9.95 -1.11
N GLU A 125 -4.80 10.67 -2.17
CA GLU A 125 -5.56 11.84 -2.63
C GLU A 125 -7.00 11.47 -3.01
N ASN A 126 -7.19 10.35 -3.71
CA ASN A 126 -8.52 9.88 -4.09
C ASN A 126 -9.35 9.41 -2.89
N VAL A 127 -8.73 8.72 -1.93
CA VAL A 127 -9.39 8.33 -0.67
C VAL A 127 -9.86 9.57 0.09
N GLU A 128 -9.02 10.60 0.19
CA GLU A 128 -9.37 11.89 0.81
C GLU A 128 -10.57 12.54 0.10
N LYS A 129 -10.53 12.65 -1.23
CA LYS A 129 -11.63 13.19 -2.04
C LYS A 129 -12.96 12.45 -1.83
N ILE A 130 -12.91 11.11 -1.79
CA ILE A 130 -14.11 10.27 -1.57
C ILE A 130 -14.67 10.50 -0.18
N ARG A 131 -13.81 10.55 0.85
CA ARG A 131 -14.21 10.84 2.23
C ARG A 131 -14.89 12.20 2.29
N THR A 132 -14.23 13.26 1.81
CA THR A 132 -14.79 14.63 1.86
C THR A 132 -16.09 14.79 1.09
N SER A 133 -16.24 14.09 -0.04
CA SER A 133 -17.47 14.14 -0.84
C SER A 133 -18.64 13.41 -0.16
N SER A 134 -18.37 12.35 0.58
CA SER A 134 -19.38 11.57 1.31
C SER A 134 -19.94 12.31 2.54
N TYR A 135 -19.17 13.25 3.09
CA TYR A 135 -19.60 14.14 4.19
C TYR A 135 -20.25 15.45 3.71
N SER A 136 -20.41 15.65 2.39
CA SER A 136 -21.04 16.84 1.80
C SER A 136 -22.50 16.65 1.39
N ILE A 137 -23.13 15.54 1.79
CA ILE A 137 -24.58 15.32 1.66
C ILE A 137 -25.23 15.74 2.99
N GLU A 138 -25.31 17.05 3.22
CA GLU A 138 -26.26 17.67 4.16
C GLU A 138 -27.11 18.71 3.41
#